data_AF-U7Q2X3-F1
#
_entry.id   AF-U7Q2X3-F1
#
_cell.length_a   1.000
_cell.length_b   1.000
_cell.length_c   1.000
_cell.angle_alpha   90.00
_cell.angle_beta   90.00
_cell.angle_gamma   90.00
#
_symmetry.space_group_name_H-M   'P 1'
#
loop_
_entity.id
_entity.type
_entity.pdbx_description
1 polymer ?
#
loop_
_entity_poly.entity_id
_entity_poly.type
_entity_poly.pdbx_seq_one_letter_code
_entity_poly.pdbx_strand_id
1 'polypeptide(L)'
;MLSAVGNPRQLATQLLNFGMILSTAFMIWKGLCVATDSSSPIVVVLSGSMEPAFQRGDLLLLWNRNLFQESGVGEVVVYNVDGKDIPIVHRIVRKFGTGPTAKLLTKGDNNVADDTDLYARKQDYLERKDIVGSVVGFVPFVGYVTIMLTEHPWLKTVMLGIMGLAVVLQRE
;
A
#
# COMPACT_ATOMS: atom_id res chain seq x y z
N MET A 1 28.16 27.63 27.13
CA MET A 1 27.14 26.77 26.51
C MET A 1 26.33 27.45 25.38
N LEU A 2 26.58 28.72 25.03
CA LEU A 2 25.80 29.47 24.02
C LEU A 2 26.39 29.47 22.59
N SER A 3 27.44 28.69 22.30
CA SER A 3 27.91 28.50 20.91
C SER A 3 27.04 27.50 20.11
N ALA A 4 25.89 27.10 20.66
CA ALA A 4 24.96 26.14 20.05
C ALA A 4 24.17 26.72 18.86
N VAL A 5 24.26 28.04 18.60
CA VAL A 5 23.82 28.60 17.32
C VAL A 5 24.90 28.24 16.30
N GLY A 6 24.84 27.00 15.80
CA GLY A 6 25.69 26.56 14.70
C GLY A 6 25.63 27.58 13.55
N ASN A 7 26.72 27.67 12.78
CA ASN A 7 26.83 28.61 11.66
C ASN A 7 25.51 28.59 10.85
N PRO A 8 24.83 29.74 10.65
CA PRO A 8 23.51 29.76 10.00
C PRO A 8 23.54 29.11 8.62
N ARG A 9 24.70 29.15 7.94
CA ARG A 9 24.94 28.42 6.68
C ARG A 9 24.87 26.90 6.86
N GLN A 10 25.47 26.37 7.93
CA GLN A 10 25.44 24.94 8.24
C GLN A 10 24.01 24.48 8.56
N LEU A 11 23.26 25.25 9.35
CA LEU A 11 21.85 24.96 9.64
C LEU A 11 21.01 24.98 8.35
N ALA A 12 21.22 25.98 7.49
CA ALA A 12 20.53 26.04 6.20
C ALA A 12 20.85 24.83 5.30
N THR A 13 22.13 24.44 5.18
CA THR A 13 22.53 23.24 4.42
C THR A 13 21.93 21.96 5.02
N GLN A 14 21.85 21.83 6.34
CA GLN A 14 21.20 20.69 7.00
C GLN A 14 19.70 20.61 6.68
N LEU A 15 18.99 21.75 6.75
CA LEU A 15 17.58 21.82 6.38
C LEU A 15 17.36 21.51 4.89
N LEU A 16 18.22 22.04 4.02
CA LEU A 16 18.16 21.76 2.59
C LEU A 16 18.39 20.26 2.30
N ASN A 17 19.40 19.64 2.90
CA ASN A 17 19.66 18.21 2.74
C ASN A 17 18.49 17.36 3.25
N PHE A 18 17.92 17.71 4.40
CA PHE A 18 16.72 17.04 4.92
C PHE A 18 15.53 17.16 3.96
N GLY A 19 15.28 18.37 3.44
CA GLY A 19 14.25 18.59 2.40
C GLY A 19 14.52 17.83 1.11
N MET A 20 15.79 17.71 0.69
CA MET A 20 16.20 16.91 -0.47
C MET A 20 15.94 15.42 -0.27
N ILE A 21 16.19 14.88 0.92
CA ILE A 21 15.88 13.47 1.25
C ILE A 21 14.37 13.22 1.18
N LEU A 22 13.57 14.08 1.82
CA LEU A 22 12.11 13.95 1.82
C LEU A 22 11.51 14.09 0.42
N SER A 23 11.98 15.07 -0.36
CA SER A 23 11.52 15.27 -1.74
C SER A 23 11.92 14.11 -2.65
N THR A 24 13.13 13.56 -2.50
CA THR A 24 13.57 12.38 -3.26
C THR A 24 12.72 11.15 -2.95
N ALA A 25 12.46 10.88 -1.66
CA ALA A 25 11.58 9.77 -1.26
C ALA A 25 10.16 9.95 -1.83
N PHE A 26 9.60 11.16 -1.77
CA PHE A 26 8.30 11.47 -2.34
C PHE A 26 8.28 11.32 -3.87
N MET A 27 9.32 11.78 -4.57
CA MET A 27 9.46 11.62 -6.02
C MET A 27 9.54 10.16 -6.43
N ILE A 28 10.28 9.32 -5.70
CA ILE A 28 10.34 7.87 -5.94
C ILE A 28 8.96 7.25 -5.77
N TRP A 29 8.25 7.57 -4.68
CA TRP A 29 6.90 7.06 -4.42
C TRP A 29 5.91 7.46 -5.52
N LYS A 30 5.86 8.75 -5.88
CA LYS A 30 5.00 9.24 -6.95
C LYS A 30 5.38 8.69 -8.32
N GLY A 31 6.68 8.54 -8.58
CA GLY A 31 7.20 7.88 -9.77
C GLY A 31 6.72 6.44 -9.87
N LEU A 32 6.74 5.70 -8.76
CA LEU A 32 6.20 4.33 -8.70
C LEU A 32 4.69 4.32 -8.95
N CYS A 33 3.90 5.20 -8.33
CA CYS A 33 2.46 5.31 -8.60
C CYS A 33 2.17 5.54 -10.08
N VAL A 34 2.91 6.46 -10.73
CA VAL A 34 2.75 6.73 -12.16
C VAL A 34 3.18 5.53 -12.99
N ALA A 35 4.31 4.90 -12.66
CA ALA A 35 4.85 3.75 -13.38
C ALA A 35 3.92 2.53 -13.35
N THR A 36 3.28 2.26 -12.21
CA THR A 36 2.34 1.13 -12.06
C THR A 36 0.90 1.49 -12.40
N ASP A 37 0.59 2.78 -12.60
CA ASP A 37 -0.77 3.31 -12.74
C ASP A 37 -1.68 2.99 -11.53
N SER A 38 -1.08 2.89 -10.34
CA SER A 38 -1.76 2.57 -9.09
C SER A 38 -1.60 3.69 -8.08
N SER A 39 -2.69 4.06 -7.39
CA SER A 39 -2.64 5.03 -6.29
C SER A 39 -1.86 4.50 -5.08
N SER A 40 -1.83 3.17 -4.90
CA SER A 40 -1.12 2.47 -3.83
C SER A 40 -0.39 1.25 -4.39
N PRO A 41 0.77 1.41 -5.05
CA PRO A 41 1.50 0.31 -5.70
C PRO A 41 2.00 -0.78 -4.74
N ILE A 42 2.08 -0.47 -3.45
CA ILE A 42 2.52 -1.39 -2.41
C ILE A 42 1.43 -1.40 -1.32
N VAL A 43 0.91 -2.58 -0.99
CA VAL A 43 -0.11 -2.77 0.06
C VAL A 43 0.26 -3.92 0.98
N VAL A 44 -0.30 -3.94 2.18
CA VAL A 44 -0.05 -4.99 3.19
C VAL A 44 -1.34 -5.75 3.47
N VAL A 45 -1.24 -7.08 3.51
CA VAL A 45 -2.37 -7.96 3.85
C VAL A 45 -2.65 -7.88 5.35
N LEU A 46 -3.85 -7.43 5.71
CA LEU A 46 -4.27 -7.24 7.10
C LEU A 46 -5.09 -8.41 7.66
N SER A 47 -5.66 -9.26 6.81
CA SER A 47 -6.57 -10.35 7.19
C SER A 47 -6.23 -11.67 6.50
N GLY A 48 -6.70 -12.79 7.06
CA GLY A 48 -6.54 -14.14 6.49
C GLY A 48 -7.60 -14.53 5.45
N SER A 49 -8.24 -13.56 4.80
CA SER A 49 -9.30 -13.79 3.79
C SER A 49 -8.78 -14.42 2.49
N MET A 50 -7.47 -14.27 2.24
CA MET A 50 -6.79 -14.79 1.05
C MET A 50 -5.90 -16.01 1.34
N GLU A 51 -6.05 -16.63 2.53
CA GLU A 51 -5.33 -17.87 2.82
C GLU A 51 -5.83 -19.02 1.91
N PRO A 52 -4.94 -19.94 1.48
CA PRO A 52 -3.50 -20.01 1.78
C PRO A 52 -2.63 -19.18 0.83
N ALA A 53 -3.20 -18.52 -0.18
CA ALA A 53 -2.43 -17.83 -1.22
C ALA A 53 -1.61 -16.64 -0.68
N PHE A 54 -2.20 -15.88 0.24
CA PHE A 54 -1.54 -14.78 0.94
C PHE A 54 -1.84 -14.84 2.43
N GLN A 55 -0.82 -14.61 3.24
CA GLN A 55 -0.92 -14.59 4.70
C GLN A 55 -0.99 -13.15 5.20
N ARG A 56 -1.56 -12.98 6.40
CA ARG A 56 -1.49 -11.70 7.12
C ARG A 56 -0.03 -11.29 7.27
N GLY A 57 0.27 -10.02 6.94
CA GLY A 57 1.63 -9.48 6.99
C GLY A 57 2.41 -9.63 5.68
N ASP A 58 1.85 -10.22 4.64
CA ASP A 58 2.46 -10.20 3.32
C ASP A 58 2.37 -8.80 2.70
N LEU A 59 3.45 -8.37 2.04
CA LEU A 59 3.50 -7.12 1.29
C LEU A 59 3.28 -7.43 -0.19
N LEU A 60 2.22 -6.88 -0.77
CA LEU A 60 1.85 -7.11 -2.16
C LEU A 60 2.32 -5.96 -3.05
N LEU A 61 2.82 -6.32 -4.23
CA LEU A 61 3.21 -5.41 -5.29
C LEU A 61 2.10 -5.36 -6.33
N LEU A 62 1.60 -4.15 -6.62
CA LEU A 62 0.48 -3.94 -7.51
C LEU A 62 0.91 -3.36 -8.85
N TRP A 63 0.24 -3.82 -9.90
CA TRP A 63 0.39 -3.31 -11.26
C TRP A 63 -0.99 -3.11 -11.90
N ASN A 64 -1.22 -1.93 -12.47
CA ASN A 64 -2.55 -1.53 -12.93
C ASN A 64 -2.58 -1.12 -14.41
N ARG A 65 -1.52 -1.34 -15.19
CA ARG A 65 -1.49 -0.88 -16.58
C ARG A 65 -2.14 -1.81 -17.61
N ASN A 66 -2.40 -3.08 -17.25
CA ASN A 66 -3.00 -4.10 -18.13
C ASN A 66 -2.47 -4.05 -19.59
N LEU A 67 -1.15 -3.85 -19.76
CA LEU A 67 -0.54 -3.56 -21.08
C LEU A 67 -0.70 -4.70 -22.08
N PHE A 68 -0.72 -5.94 -21.58
CA PHE A 68 -0.73 -7.15 -22.40
C PHE A 68 -2.02 -7.95 -22.29
N GLN A 69 -2.70 -7.86 -21.14
CA GLN A 69 -3.90 -8.61 -20.85
C GLN A 69 -4.78 -7.80 -19.90
N GLU A 70 -6.08 -7.76 -20.19
CA GLU A 70 -7.07 -7.19 -19.29
C GLU A 70 -7.31 -8.14 -18.12
N SER A 71 -7.46 -7.56 -16.91
CA SER A 71 -7.70 -8.33 -15.68
C SER A 71 -8.71 -9.45 -15.90
N GLY A 72 -8.23 -10.68 -15.75
CA GLY A 72 -8.94 -11.91 -16.05
C GLY A 72 -9.42 -12.66 -14.81
N VAL A 73 -10.21 -13.70 -15.05
CA VAL A 73 -10.58 -14.65 -13.99
C VAL A 73 -9.33 -15.33 -13.46
N GLY A 74 -9.21 -15.43 -12.14
CA GLY A 74 -8.06 -16.01 -11.45
C GLY A 74 -7.04 -14.99 -10.96
N GLU A 75 -7.07 -13.74 -11.45
CA GLU A 75 -6.21 -12.69 -10.93
C GLU A 75 -6.65 -12.23 -9.54
N VAL A 76 -5.67 -11.84 -8.72
CA VAL A 76 -5.93 -11.21 -7.43
C VAL A 76 -5.81 -9.70 -7.61
N VAL A 77 -6.87 -9.00 -7.28
CA VAL A 77 -6.99 -7.55 -7.46
C VAL A 77 -7.23 -6.88 -6.13
N VAL A 78 -6.71 -5.66 -6.04
CA VAL A 78 -7.00 -4.74 -4.96
C VAL A 78 -8.02 -3.73 -5.48
N TYR A 79 -9.15 -3.63 -4.81
CA TYR A 79 -10.20 -2.68 -5.17
C TYR A 79 -10.61 -1.82 -3.99
N ASN A 80 -11.04 -0.60 -4.30
CA ASN A 80 -11.63 0.32 -3.35
C ASN A 80 -13.14 0.25 -3.46
N VAL A 81 -13.83 0.38 -2.33
CA VAL A 81 -15.29 0.44 -2.27
C VAL A 81 -15.68 1.82 -1.75
N ASP A 82 -16.61 2.48 -2.44
CA ASP A 82 -17.12 3.78 -2.01
C ASP A 82 -17.72 3.70 -0.60
N GLY A 83 -17.21 4.54 0.30
CA GLY A 83 -17.59 4.57 1.71
C GLY A 83 -16.84 3.60 2.63
N LYS A 84 -15.84 2.87 2.11
CA LYS A 84 -14.88 2.10 2.91
C LYS A 84 -13.48 2.69 2.76
N ASP A 85 -12.80 2.91 3.89
CA ASP A 85 -11.46 3.50 3.89
C ASP A 85 -10.34 2.50 3.57
N ILE A 86 -10.61 1.20 3.69
CA ILE A 86 -9.60 0.15 3.56
C ILE A 86 -9.81 -0.61 2.23
N PRO A 87 -8.80 -0.67 1.35
CA PRO A 87 -8.86 -1.47 0.12
C PRO A 87 -9.00 -2.97 0.44
N ILE A 88 -9.74 -3.69 -0.41
CA ILE A 88 -9.96 -5.13 -0.28
C ILE A 88 -9.14 -5.85 -1.34
N VAL A 89 -8.48 -6.95 -0.95
CA VAL A 89 -7.65 -7.76 -1.84
C VAL A 89 -8.28 -9.13 -2.02
N HIS A 90 -8.87 -9.42 -3.18
CA HIS A 90 -9.54 -10.69 -3.44
C HIS A 90 -9.36 -11.17 -4.89
N ARG A 91 -9.71 -12.43 -5.16
CA ARG A 91 -9.56 -13.05 -6.48
C ARG A 91 -10.79 -12.83 -7.35
N ILE A 92 -10.59 -12.45 -8.62
CA ILE A 92 -11.66 -12.43 -9.62
C ILE A 92 -12.09 -13.87 -9.90
N VAL A 93 -13.33 -14.19 -9.54
CA VAL A 93 -13.93 -15.52 -9.79
C VAL A 93 -14.76 -15.56 -11.06
N ARG A 94 -15.34 -14.43 -11.47
CA ARG A 94 -16.10 -14.31 -12.72
C ARG A 94 -15.89 -12.94 -13.36
N LYS A 95 -15.90 -12.94 -14.69
CA LYS A 95 -15.84 -11.74 -15.53
C LYS A 95 -16.93 -11.81 -16.58
N PHE A 96 -17.73 -10.76 -16.68
CA PHE A 96 -18.80 -10.64 -17.67
C PHE A 96 -18.48 -9.49 -18.62
N GLY A 97 -18.41 -9.80 -19.91
CA GLY A 97 -18.04 -8.83 -20.95
C GLY A 97 -16.53 -8.61 -21.07
N THR A 98 -16.17 -7.63 -21.88
CA THR A 98 -14.78 -7.24 -22.18
C THR A 98 -14.66 -5.72 -22.20
N GLY A 99 -13.47 -5.20 -21.91
CA GLY A 99 -13.21 -3.76 -21.90
C GLY A 99 -13.52 -3.09 -20.55
N PRO A 100 -13.45 -1.75 -20.50
CA PRO A 100 -13.47 -0.98 -19.25
C PRO A 100 -14.77 -1.13 -18.44
N THR A 101 -15.88 -1.48 -19.09
CA THR A 101 -17.18 -1.74 -18.47
C THR A 101 -17.43 -3.22 -18.17
N ALA A 102 -16.38 -4.07 -18.25
CA ALA A 102 -16.49 -5.46 -17.85
C ALA A 102 -16.85 -5.54 -16.37
N LYS A 103 -17.83 -6.39 -16.06
CA LYS A 103 -18.31 -6.62 -14.70
C LYS A 103 -17.52 -7.73 -14.07
N LEU A 104 -16.94 -7.47 -12.91
CA LEU A 104 -16.07 -8.38 -12.19
C LEU A 104 -16.73 -8.80 -10.88
N LEU A 105 -16.66 -10.09 -10.60
CA LEU A 105 -17.06 -10.68 -9.33
C LEU A 105 -15.81 -11.18 -8.63
N THR A 106 -15.53 -10.67 -7.43
CA THR A 106 -14.41 -11.07 -6.60
C THR A 106 -14.87 -11.90 -5.41
N LYS A 107 -13.95 -12.72 -4.89
CA LYS A 107 -14.15 -13.54 -3.69
C LYS A 107 -12.80 -13.78 -3.02
N GLY A 108 -12.77 -13.69 -1.70
CA GLY A 108 -11.62 -14.15 -0.92
C GLY A 108 -11.43 -15.67 -1.03
N ASP A 109 -10.18 -16.11 -1.19
CA ASP A 109 -9.85 -17.53 -1.34
C ASP A 109 -10.35 -18.35 -0.14
N ASN A 110 -10.32 -17.76 1.06
CA ASN A 110 -10.79 -18.36 2.32
C ASN A 110 -12.22 -17.93 2.74
N ASN A 111 -12.95 -17.21 1.89
CA ASN A 111 -14.32 -16.79 2.20
C ASN A 111 -15.34 -17.84 1.72
N VAL A 112 -16.51 -17.94 2.37
CA VAL A 112 -17.59 -18.85 1.95
C VAL A 112 -18.38 -18.30 0.77
N ALA A 113 -18.75 -17.02 0.84
CA ALA A 113 -19.51 -16.30 -0.18
C ALA A 113 -18.60 -15.41 -1.05
N ASP A 114 -19.17 -14.88 -2.13
CA ASP A 114 -18.54 -13.83 -2.93
C ASP A 114 -18.64 -12.46 -2.24
N ASP A 115 -18.02 -11.46 -2.84
CA ASP A 115 -17.91 -10.12 -2.25
C ASP A 115 -19.13 -9.21 -2.51
N THR A 116 -20.24 -9.74 -3.01
CA THR A 116 -21.42 -8.92 -3.37
C THR A 116 -21.94 -8.10 -2.19
N ASP A 117 -21.91 -8.65 -0.98
CA ASP A 117 -22.25 -7.94 0.26
C ASP A 117 -21.22 -6.88 0.68
N LEU A 118 -20.00 -6.94 0.14
CA LEU A 118 -18.91 -6.03 0.45
C LEU A 118 -18.85 -4.82 -0.48
N TYR A 119 -19.52 -4.85 -1.63
CA TYR A 119 -19.52 -3.75 -2.60
C TYR A 119 -20.33 -2.54 -2.11
N ALA A 120 -20.25 -1.44 -2.85
CA ALA A 120 -20.98 -0.23 -2.53
C ALA A 120 -22.51 -0.45 -2.65
N ARG A 121 -23.30 0.40 -1.99
CA ARG A 121 -24.76 0.32 -2.09
C ARG A 121 -25.20 0.45 -3.56
N LYS A 122 -26.00 -0.51 -4.04
CA LYS A 122 -26.49 -0.61 -5.44
C LYS A 122 -25.41 -0.97 -6.46
N GLN A 123 -24.28 -1.54 -6.02
CA GLN A 123 -23.24 -2.06 -6.90
C GLN A 123 -23.23 -3.59 -6.82
N ASP A 124 -23.66 -4.26 -7.90
CA ASP A 124 -23.67 -5.73 -7.96
C ASP A 124 -22.33 -6.31 -8.41
N TYR A 125 -21.51 -5.51 -9.11
CA TYR A 125 -20.24 -5.92 -9.69
C TYR A 125 -19.22 -4.79 -9.64
N LEU A 126 -17.94 -5.15 -9.61
CA LEU A 126 -16.84 -4.21 -9.75
C LEU A 126 -16.58 -3.91 -11.23
N GLU A 127 -16.24 -2.66 -11.52
CA GLU A 127 -15.74 -2.23 -12.83
C GLU A 127 -14.24 -1.95 -12.75
N ARG A 128 -13.61 -1.76 -13.92
CA ARG A 128 -12.17 -1.49 -14.00
C ARG A 128 -11.72 -0.30 -13.17
N LYS A 129 -12.57 0.71 -13.03
CA LYS A 129 -12.33 1.96 -12.29
C LYS A 129 -12.19 1.76 -10.77
N ASP A 130 -12.77 0.69 -10.25
CA ASP A 130 -12.77 0.39 -8.81
C ASP A 130 -11.47 -0.33 -8.40
N ILE A 131 -10.75 -0.90 -9.38
CA ILE A 131 -9.50 -1.63 -9.18
C ILE A 131 -8.33 -0.66 -9.07
N VAL A 132 -7.63 -0.74 -7.94
CA VAL A 132 -6.38 -0.04 -7.63
C VAL A 132 -5.19 -0.70 -8.32
N GLY A 133 -5.20 -2.03 -8.46
CA GLY A 133 -4.19 -2.78 -9.21
C GLY A 133 -4.31 -4.30 -9.04
N SER A 134 -3.73 -5.05 -9.97
CA SER A 134 -3.56 -6.51 -9.87
C SER A 134 -2.26 -6.83 -9.13
N VAL A 135 -2.28 -7.87 -8.29
CA VAL A 135 -1.10 -8.36 -7.58
C VAL A 135 -0.17 -9.08 -8.56
N VAL A 136 1.07 -8.61 -8.69
CA VAL A 136 2.09 -9.23 -9.56
C VAL A 136 3.18 -9.98 -8.80
N GLY A 137 3.28 -9.74 -7.49
CA GLY A 137 4.24 -10.39 -6.62
C GLY A 137 4.00 -10.01 -5.17
N PHE A 138 4.66 -10.71 -4.27
CA PHE A 138 4.58 -10.42 -2.85
C PHE A 138 5.89 -10.73 -2.14
N VAL A 139 6.09 -10.10 -0.99
CA VAL A 139 7.20 -10.37 -0.07
C VAL A 139 6.61 -10.81 1.26
N PRO A 140 6.87 -12.05 1.71
CA PRO A 140 6.22 -12.60 2.88
C PRO A 140 6.70 -11.92 4.17
N PHE A 141 5.80 -11.80 5.15
CA PHE A 141 6.05 -11.30 6.51
C PHE A 141 6.54 -9.85 6.68
N VAL A 142 7.01 -9.16 5.63
CA VAL A 142 7.55 -7.79 5.73
C VAL A 142 6.51 -6.78 6.23
N GLY A 143 5.25 -6.99 5.87
CA GLY A 143 4.13 -6.18 6.32
C GLY A 143 3.91 -6.19 7.83
N TYR A 144 4.40 -7.20 8.57
CA TYR A 144 4.32 -7.21 10.04
C TYR A 144 5.00 -5.99 10.67
N VAL A 145 6.04 -5.42 10.05
CA VAL A 145 6.66 -4.17 10.53
C VAL A 145 5.62 -3.04 10.59
N THR A 146 4.83 -2.88 9.53
CA THR A 146 3.78 -1.86 9.46
C THR A 146 2.59 -2.17 10.38
N ILE A 147 2.21 -3.44 10.49
CA ILE A 147 1.14 -3.88 11.39
C ILE A 147 1.52 -3.60 12.83
N MET A 148 2.72 -4.00 13.26
CA MET A 148 3.21 -3.77 14.63
C MET A 148 3.25 -2.28 14.98
N LEU A 149 3.75 -1.42 14.08
CA LEU A 149 3.76 0.03 14.31
C LEU A 149 2.35 0.64 14.39
N THR A 150 1.37 0.01 13.73
CA THR A 150 -0.03 0.48 13.72
C THR A 150 -0.79 0.00 14.96
N GLU A 151 -0.65 -1.28 15.32
CA GLU A 151 -1.30 -1.89 16.49
C GLU A 151 -0.66 -1.47 17.82
N HIS A 152 0.62 -1.09 17.80
CA HIS A 152 1.36 -0.60 18.97
C HIS A 152 1.91 0.80 18.72
N PRO A 153 1.08 1.86 18.86
CA PRO A 153 1.51 3.24 18.62
C PRO A 153 2.72 3.68 19.46
N TRP A 154 2.90 3.10 20.65
CA TRP A 154 4.05 3.37 21.51
C TRP A 154 5.40 3.00 20.86
N LEU A 155 5.42 2.04 19.93
CA LEU A 155 6.63 1.69 19.16
C LEU A 155 7.11 2.85 18.31
N LYS A 156 6.21 3.70 17.78
CA LYS A 156 6.59 4.91 17.03
C LYS A 156 7.34 5.89 17.93
N THR A 157 6.87 6.08 19.17
CA THR A 157 7.53 6.95 20.16
C THR A 157 8.90 6.41 20.55
N VAL A 158 9.01 5.10 20.78
CA VAL A 158 10.31 4.44 21.07
C VAL A 158 11.28 4.60 19.91
N MET A 159 10.82 4.40 18.67
CA MET A 159 11.63 4.59 17.47
C MET A 159 12.16 6.03 17.36
N LEU A 160 11.31 7.04 17.59
CA LEU A 160 11.74 8.44 17.62
C LEU A 160 12.74 8.72 18.75
N GLY A 161 12.56 8.10 19.92
CA GLY A 161 13.50 8.18 21.04
C GLY A 161 14.88 7.60 20.70
N ILE A 162 14.92 6.42 20.07
CA ILE A 162 16.16 5.77 19.61
C ILE A 162 16.84 6.62 18.53
N MET A 163 16.09 7.15 17.56
CA MET A 163 16.63 8.05 16.54
C MET A 163 17.21 9.32 17.16
N GLY A 164 16.52 9.92 18.13
CA GLY A 164 17.00 11.08 18.86
C GLY A 164 18.30 10.79 19.63
N LEU A 165 18.36 9.66 20.35
CA LEU A 165 19.56 9.22 21.05
C LEU A 165 20.73 8.96 20.09
N ALA A 166 20.47 8.28 18.97
CA ALA A 166 21.49 8.01 17.94
C ALA A 166 22.07 9.31 17.35
N VAL A 167 21.23 10.31 17.11
CA VAL A 167 21.68 11.63 16.64
C VAL A 167 22.53 12.35 17.69
N VAL A 168 22.22 12.21 18.98
CA VAL A 168 23.05 12.78 20.06
C VAL A 168 24.39 12.08 20.13
N LEU A 169 24.42 10.74 20.09
CA LEU A 169 25.65 9.94 20.15
C LEU A 169 26.55 10.12 18.92
N GLN A 170 25.99 10.42 17.74
CA GLN A 170 26.77 10.69 16.51
C GLN A 170 27.38 12.10 16.45
N ARG A 171 26.98 13.01 17.37
CA ARG A 171 27.54 14.36 17.42
C ARG A 171 28.85 14.46 18.21
N GLU A 172 29.21 13.41 18.95
CA GLU A 172 30.53 13.22 19.57
C GLU A 172 31.48 12.52 18.59
#